data_AF-A0A7S0QIB6-F1
#
_entry.id   AF-A0A7S0QIB6-F1
#
_cell.length_a   1.000
_cell.length_b   1.000
_cell.length_c   1.000
_cell.angle_alpha   90.00
_cell.angle_beta   90.00
_cell.angle_gamma   90.00
#
_symmetry.space_group_name_H-M   'P 1'
#
loop_
_entity.id
_entity.type
_entity.pdbx_description
1 polymer ?
#
loop_
_entity_poly.entity_id
_entity_poly.type
_entity_poly.pdbx_seq_one_letter_code
_entity_poly.pdbx_strand_id
1 'polypeptide(L)'
;KIQTHDGFENFADDDFDVKAWVDEQVKGSRQLEGPKAADEYLSTLAVKLQLHSQAANKAIDDAGTKLLTELPNALVDLNCLGRDASLLAHQVAQVMDKVSEVERSGQQTLAALSTLDAIKARMEECAHTLSEAEGVAKTLGQLEPLFQADDMRTIAVQLGRLRRGLEAMGPIDEFSDAAARLAAFEDRLEKRVSSKLKQGIEQLDAPATRDCLHIYEQMKRRDILITRYVQARKPELIKVFSAAVSAP
;
A
#
# COMPACT_ATOMS: atom_id res chain seq x y z
N LYS A 1 59.62 32.66 -56.14
CA LYS A 1 58.36 32.08 -55.61
C LYS A 1 58.07 30.85 -56.45
N ILE A 2 58.72 29.72 -56.14
CA ILE A 2 58.48 28.45 -56.83
C ILE A 2 57.54 27.70 -55.91
N GLN A 3 56.24 27.74 -56.23
CA GLN A 3 55.26 26.87 -55.59
C GLN A 3 55.53 25.46 -56.11
N THR A 4 56.29 24.67 -55.35
CA THR A 4 56.28 23.21 -55.46
C THR A 4 54.95 22.74 -54.87
N HIS A 5 53.88 22.79 -55.70
CA HIS A 5 52.79 21.85 -55.54
C HIS A 5 53.35 20.51 -56.06
N ASP A 6 54.13 19.85 -55.20
CA ASP A 6 54.64 18.51 -55.41
C ASP A 6 53.38 17.61 -55.43
N GLY A 7 52.76 17.46 -56.61
CA GLY A 7 51.44 16.83 -56.84
C GLY A 7 51.42 15.32 -56.63
N PHE A 8 52.01 14.85 -55.52
CA PHE A 8 52.12 13.45 -55.15
C PHE A 8 50.82 12.88 -54.54
N GLU A 9 49.83 13.72 -54.22
CA GLU A 9 48.55 13.30 -53.64
C GLU A 9 47.61 12.63 -54.67
N ASN A 10 47.73 12.98 -55.96
CA ASN A 10 46.85 12.46 -57.01
C ASN A 10 47.29 11.07 -57.54
N PHE A 11 48.41 10.51 -57.07
CA PHE A 11 48.87 9.17 -57.49
C PHE A 11 47.98 8.04 -56.95
N ALA A 12 47.14 8.33 -55.96
CA ALA A 12 46.20 7.37 -55.39
C ALA A 12 44.84 7.34 -56.09
N ASP A 13 44.59 8.23 -57.07
CA ASP A 13 43.35 8.26 -57.85
C ASP A 13 43.40 7.26 -59.02
N ASP A 14 42.29 6.57 -59.27
CA ASP A 14 42.15 5.55 -60.33
C ASP A 14 42.29 6.14 -61.76
N ASP A 15 42.07 7.46 -61.94
CA ASP A 15 42.14 8.18 -63.23
C ASP A 15 43.50 8.90 -63.46
N PHE A 16 44.55 8.57 -62.69
CA PHE A 16 45.85 9.25 -62.79
C PHE A 16 46.59 8.95 -64.11
N ASP A 17 46.70 9.96 -64.99
CA ASP A 17 47.50 9.88 -66.22
C ASP A 17 48.98 10.25 -65.98
N VAL A 18 49.79 9.21 -65.82
CA VAL A 18 51.25 9.30 -65.65
C VAL A 18 51.91 10.11 -66.77
N LYS A 19 51.45 10.00 -68.02
CA LYS A 19 52.08 10.69 -69.16
C LYS A 19 51.75 12.17 -69.14
N ALA A 20 50.49 12.53 -68.88
CA ALA A 20 50.08 13.92 -68.75
C ALA A 20 50.83 14.63 -67.60
N TRP A 21 51.02 13.93 -66.47
CA TRP A 21 51.78 14.44 -65.34
C TRP A 21 53.27 14.65 -65.67
N VAL A 22 53.93 13.65 -66.30
CA VAL A 22 55.34 13.79 -66.72
C VAL A 22 55.50 14.94 -67.71
N ASP A 23 54.58 15.08 -68.68
CA ASP A 23 54.61 16.16 -69.66
C ASP A 23 54.44 17.55 -69.01
N GLU A 24 53.64 17.65 -67.95
CA GLU A 24 53.47 18.88 -67.16
C GLU A 24 54.71 19.23 -66.33
N GLN A 25 55.33 18.23 -65.68
CA GLN A 25 56.57 18.41 -64.93
C GLN A 25 57.74 18.81 -65.85
N VAL A 26 57.88 18.18 -67.03
CA VAL A 26 58.90 18.51 -68.03
C VAL A 26 58.72 19.92 -68.61
N LYS A 27 57.46 20.37 -68.80
CA LYS A 27 57.16 21.75 -69.20
C LYS A 27 57.58 22.76 -68.12
N GLY A 28 57.38 22.44 -66.84
CA GLY A 28 57.86 23.25 -65.71
C GLY A 28 59.40 23.34 -65.66
N SER A 29 60.10 22.25 -65.98
CA SER A 29 61.58 22.22 -66.05
C SER A 29 62.17 23.07 -67.17
N ARG A 30 61.39 23.33 -68.24
CA ARG A 30 61.84 24.09 -69.43
C ARG A 30 62.01 25.59 -69.18
N GLN A 31 61.55 26.09 -68.04
CA GLN A 31 61.79 27.47 -67.58
C GLN A 31 63.19 27.66 -66.95
N LEU A 32 63.96 26.58 -66.73
CA LEU A 32 65.35 26.61 -66.29
C LEU A 32 66.29 26.52 -67.51
N GLU A 33 67.33 27.36 -67.56
CA GLU A 33 68.19 27.53 -68.74
C GLU A 33 69.00 26.27 -69.09
N GLY A 34 68.53 25.50 -70.08
CA GLY A 34 69.31 24.52 -70.83
C GLY A 34 68.97 23.03 -70.55
N PRO A 35 69.29 22.13 -71.50
CA PRO A 35 68.94 20.70 -71.43
C PRO A 35 69.52 19.98 -70.20
N LYS A 36 70.69 20.43 -69.70
CA LYS A 36 71.34 19.87 -68.51
C LYS A 36 70.60 20.16 -67.20
N ALA A 37 69.92 21.31 -67.10
CA ALA A 37 69.15 21.68 -65.92
C ALA A 37 67.83 20.88 -65.81
N ALA A 38 67.25 20.52 -66.96
CA ALA A 38 66.08 19.65 -67.02
C ALA A 38 66.42 18.20 -66.58
N ASP A 39 67.56 17.67 -67.01
CA ASP A 39 68.03 16.34 -66.60
C ASP A 39 68.30 16.26 -65.07
N GLU A 40 68.87 17.32 -64.48
CA GLU A 40 69.12 17.39 -63.03
C GLU A 40 67.81 17.48 -62.22
N TYR A 41 66.82 18.23 -62.71
CA TYR A 41 65.50 18.29 -62.09
C TYR A 41 64.75 16.95 -62.19
N LEU A 42 64.77 16.29 -63.35
CA LEU A 42 64.14 14.98 -63.54
C LEU A 42 64.82 13.88 -62.70
N SER A 43 66.14 13.93 -62.56
CA SER A 43 66.89 13.05 -61.65
C SER A 43 66.47 13.26 -60.20
N THR A 44 66.36 14.53 -59.76
CA THR A 44 65.88 14.87 -58.42
C THR A 44 64.44 14.41 -58.17
N LEU A 45 63.55 14.57 -59.17
CA LEU A 45 62.17 14.12 -59.11
C LEU A 45 62.06 12.59 -59.05
N ALA A 46 62.88 11.87 -59.83
CA ALA A 46 62.96 10.41 -59.79
C ALA A 46 63.39 9.92 -58.40
N VAL A 47 64.40 10.57 -57.79
CA VAL A 47 64.84 10.27 -56.41
C VAL A 47 63.72 10.54 -55.40
N LYS A 48 62.98 11.65 -55.54
CA LYS A 48 61.81 11.94 -54.68
C LYS A 48 60.72 10.88 -54.81
N LEU A 49 60.38 10.47 -56.04
CA LEU A 49 59.38 9.43 -56.29
C LEU A 49 59.83 8.09 -55.72
N GLN A 50 61.11 7.75 -55.86
CA GLN A 50 61.69 6.54 -55.28
C GLN A 50 61.63 6.58 -53.74
N LEU A 51 61.94 7.72 -53.12
CA LEU A 51 61.81 7.88 -51.67
C LEU A 51 60.34 7.78 -51.21
N HIS A 52 59.40 8.32 -51.99
CA HIS A 52 57.98 8.22 -51.69
C HIS A 52 57.47 6.78 -51.82
N SER A 53 57.90 6.04 -52.85
CA SER A 53 57.61 4.62 -52.98
C SER A 53 58.20 3.79 -51.83
N GLN A 54 59.44 4.08 -51.41
CA GLN A 54 60.04 3.44 -50.25
C GLN A 54 59.28 3.75 -48.95
N ALA A 55 58.85 5.00 -48.78
CA ALA A 55 58.06 5.40 -47.61
C ALA A 55 56.68 4.71 -47.59
N ALA A 56 56.01 4.62 -48.74
CA ALA A 56 54.73 3.92 -48.88
C ALA A 56 54.87 2.42 -48.59
N ASN A 57 55.87 1.76 -49.17
CA ASN A 57 56.14 0.34 -48.90
C ASN A 57 56.44 0.10 -47.42
N LYS A 58 57.28 0.94 -46.81
CA LYS A 58 57.57 0.85 -45.38
C LYS A 58 56.31 1.04 -44.52
N ALA A 59 55.44 2.00 -44.86
CA ALA A 59 54.19 2.20 -44.14
C ALA A 59 53.24 0.99 -44.26
N ILE A 60 53.20 0.35 -45.42
CA ILE A 60 52.46 -0.89 -45.64
C ILE A 60 53.05 -2.04 -44.82
N ASP A 61 54.37 -2.20 -44.81
CA ASP A 61 55.05 -3.25 -44.03
C ASP A 61 54.86 -3.03 -42.51
N ASP A 62 54.99 -1.79 -42.05
CA ASP A 62 54.77 -1.42 -40.64
C ASP A 62 53.29 -1.63 -40.24
N ALA A 63 52.33 -1.33 -41.13
CA ALA A 63 50.91 -1.60 -40.89
C ALA A 63 50.59 -3.10 -40.93
N GLY A 64 51.18 -3.83 -41.88
CA GLY A 64 51.01 -5.27 -42.04
C GLY A 64 51.56 -6.04 -40.84
N THR A 65 52.74 -5.69 -40.35
CA THR A 65 53.33 -6.29 -39.15
C THR A 65 52.49 -6.01 -37.90
N LYS A 66 52.00 -4.78 -37.72
CA LYS A 66 51.07 -4.45 -36.63
C LYS A 66 49.79 -5.27 -36.71
N LEU A 67 49.15 -5.34 -37.88
CA LEU A 67 47.94 -6.15 -38.08
C LEU A 67 48.19 -7.63 -37.78
N LEU A 68 49.32 -8.19 -38.21
CA LEU A 68 49.69 -9.57 -37.91
C LEU A 68 49.87 -9.82 -36.42
N THR A 69 50.27 -8.81 -35.64
CA THR A 69 50.42 -8.94 -34.18
C THR A 69 49.14 -8.67 -33.40
N GLU A 70 48.32 -7.71 -33.82
CA GLU A 70 47.16 -7.22 -33.06
C GLU A 70 45.88 -8.01 -33.37
N LEU A 71 45.70 -8.45 -34.61
CA LEU A 71 44.49 -9.15 -35.05
C LEU A 71 44.27 -10.49 -34.31
N PRO A 72 45.29 -11.34 -34.08
CA PRO A 72 45.12 -12.54 -33.28
C PRO A 72 44.68 -12.25 -31.83
N ASN A 73 45.21 -11.18 -31.23
CA ASN A 73 44.84 -10.79 -29.86
C ASN A 73 43.38 -10.31 -29.82
N ALA A 74 42.97 -9.48 -30.78
CA ALA A 74 41.58 -9.04 -30.90
C ALA A 74 40.61 -10.21 -31.12
N LEU A 75 41.01 -11.24 -31.89
CA LEU A 75 40.23 -12.46 -32.04
C LEU A 75 40.10 -13.25 -30.73
N VAL A 76 41.17 -13.35 -29.95
CA VAL A 76 41.14 -14.00 -28.63
C VAL A 76 40.19 -13.23 -27.71
N ASP A 77 40.29 -11.91 -27.66
CA ASP A 77 39.42 -11.06 -26.84
C ASP A 77 37.95 -11.19 -27.23
N LEU A 78 37.64 -11.20 -28.53
CA LEU A 78 36.28 -11.44 -29.03
C LEU A 78 35.76 -12.83 -28.62
N ASN A 79 36.59 -13.87 -28.68
CA ASN A 79 36.20 -15.21 -28.26
C ASN A 79 36.03 -15.32 -26.74
N CYS A 80 36.80 -14.58 -25.94
CA CYS A 80 36.61 -14.47 -24.50
C CYS A 80 35.29 -13.75 -24.20
N LEU A 81 35.05 -12.59 -24.82
CA LEU A 81 33.82 -11.82 -24.66
C LEU A 81 32.58 -12.64 -25.06
N GLY A 82 32.65 -13.40 -26.16
CA GLY A 82 31.57 -14.29 -26.59
C GLY A 82 31.25 -15.39 -25.57
N ARG A 83 32.28 -15.98 -24.96
CA ARG A 83 32.11 -16.97 -23.89
C ARG A 83 31.50 -16.36 -22.64
N ASP A 84 31.98 -15.19 -22.23
CA ASP A 84 31.47 -14.48 -21.05
C ASP A 84 30.02 -14.03 -21.25
N ALA A 85 29.67 -13.53 -22.44
CA ALA A 85 28.29 -13.18 -22.78
C ALA A 85 27.37 -14.42 -22.75
N SER A 86 27.83 -15.56 -23.27
CA SER A 86 27.08 -16.82 -23.20
C SER A 86 26.91 -17.31 -21.77
N LEU A 87 27.95 -17.19 -20.94
CA LEU A 87 27.88 -17.55 -19.52
C LEU A 87 26.89 -16.65 -18.78
N LEU A 88 26.96 -15.34 -19.01
CA LEU A 88 26.06 -14.36 -18.42
C LEU A 88 24.61 -14.62 -18.84
N ALA A 89 24.36 -14.91 -20.12
CA ALA A 89 23.04 -15.27 -20.62
C ALA A 89 22.48 -16.51 -19.90
N HIS A 90 23.31 -17.54 -19.69
CA HIS A 90 22.91 -18.72 -18.94
C HIS A 90 22.64 -18.42 -17.46
N GLN A 91 23.48 -17.61 -16.82
CA GLN A 91 23.28 -17.18 -15.43
C GLN A 91 22.00 -16.37 -15.27
N VAL A 92 21.71 -15.44 -16.19
CA VAL A 92 20.47 -14.66 -16.19
C VAL A 92 19.26 -15.59 -16.31
N ALA A 93 19.29 -16.56 -17.24
CA ALA A 93 18.21 -17.54 -17.38
C ALA A 93 17.98 -18.33 -16.07
N GLN A 94 19.04 -18.82 -15.43
CA GLN A 94 18.92 -19.50 -14.12
C GLN A 94 18.35 -18.61 -13.02
N VAL A 95 18.72 -17.32 -13.00
CA VAL A 95 18.16 -16.37 -12.03
C VAL A 95 16.67 -16.14 -12.30
N MET A 96 16.26 -16.00 -13.57
CA MET A 96 14.84 -15.86 -13.92
C MET A 96 14.00 -17.08 -13.53
N ASP A 97 14.54 -18.29 -13.68
CA ASP A 97 13.88 -19.52 -13.24
C ASP A 97 13.71 -19.54 -11.72
N LYS A 98 14.77 -19.19 -10.97
CA LYS A 98 14.71 -19.09 -9.50
C LYS A 98 13.72 -18.03 -9.03
N VAL A 99 13.67 -16.87 -9.69
CA VAL A 99 12.69 -15.82 -9.38
C VAL A 99 11.28 -16.35 -9.62
N SER A 100 11.03 -17.03 -10.73
CA SER A 100 9.72 -17.61 -11.05
C SER A 100 9.28 -18.67 -10.03
N GLU A 101 10.22 -19.47 -9.50
CA GLU A 101 9.95 -20.44 -8.43
C GLU A 101 9.64 -19.75 -7.10
N VAL A 102 10.40 -18.69 -6.76
CA VAL A 102 10.16 -17.87 -5.57
C VAL A 102 8.82 -17.14 -5.66
N GLU A 103 8.45 -16.62 -6.82
CA GLU A 103 7.14 -16.00 -7.02
C GLU A 103 6.01 -16.99 -6.83
N ARG A 104 6.13 -18.21 -7.38
CA ARG A 104 5.12 -19.26 -7.23
C ARG A 104 4.96 -19.71 -5.77
N SER A 105 6.06 -19.96 -5.07
CA SER A 105 6.04 -20.33 -3.65
C SER A 105 5.57 -19.16 -2.77
N GLY A 106 5.96 -17.93 -3.11
CA GLY A 106 5.48 -16.70 -2.50
C GLY A 106 3.97 -16.52 -2.64
N GLN A 107 3.40 -16.78 -3.81
CA GLN A 107 1.95 -16.72 -4.02
C GLN A 107 1.20 -17.76 -3.19
N GLN A 108 1.71 -18.99 -3.09
CA GLN A 108 1.09 -20.03 -2.26
C GLN A 108 1.12 -19.67 -0.77
N THR A 109 2.25 -19.17 -0.28
CA THR A 109 2.40 -18.73 1.12
C THR A 109 1.55 -17.50 1.44
N LEU A 110 1.47 -16.52 0.52
CA LEU A 110 0.58 -15.36 0.65
C LEU A 110 -0.90 -15.79 0.68
N ALA A 111 -1.30 -16.74 -0.18
CA ALA A 111 -2.66 -17.28 -0.15
C ALA A 111 -2.96 -17.94 1.21
N ALA A 112 -2.07 -18.79 1.70
CA ALA A 112 -2.22 -19.41 3.03
C ALA A 112 -2.30 -18.37 4.16
N LEU A 113 -1.43 -17.35 4.13
CA LEU A 113 -1.46 -16.25 5.09
C LEU A 113 -2.79 -15.47 5.04
N SER A 114 -3.33 -15.20 3.85
CA SER A 114 -4.62 -14.51 3.70
C SER A 114 -5.78 -15.33 4.29
N THR A 115 -5.76 -16.66 4.11
CA THR A 115 -6.77 -17.53 4.72
C THR A 115 -6.64 -17.57 6.24
N LEU A 116 -5.42 -17.57 6.76
CA LEU A 116 -5.16 -17.56 8.20
C LEU A 116 -5.61 -16.21 8.80
N ASP A 117 -5.34 -15.10 8.13
CA ASP A 117 -5.78 -13.77 8.55
C ASP A 117 -7.31 -13.65 8.59
N ALA A 118 -8.00 -14.18 7.58
CA ALA A 118 -9.46 -14.24 7.57
C ALA A 118 -10.01 -15.09 8.72
N ILE A 119 -9.39 -16.24 9.03
CA ILE A 119 -9.77 -17.07 10.17
C ILE A 119 -9.52 -16.31 11.48
N LYS A 120 -8.36 -15.64 11.61
CA LYS A 120 -8.01 -14.87 12.80
C LYS A 120 -8.99 -13.73 13.03
N ALA A 121 -9.34 -12.95 12.00
CA ALA A 121 -10.32 -11.88 12.10
C ALA A 121 -11.68 -12.40 12.58
N ARG A 122 -12.14 -13.53 12.03
CA ARG A 122 -13.38 -14.19 12.48
C ARG A 122 -13.28 -14.68 13.92
N MET A 123 -12.13 -15.24 14.32
CA MET A 123 -11.92 -15.68 15.70
C MET A 123 -11.89 -14.51 16.69
N GLU A 124 -11.28 -13.38 16.31
CA GLU A 124 -11.27 -12.17 17.12
C GLU A 124 -12.68 -11.58 17.29
N GLU A 125 -13.49 -11.58 16.21
CA GLU A 125 -14.90 -11.18 16.26
C GLU A 125 -15.73 -12.12 17.16
N CYS A 126 -15.58 -13.45 17.01
CA CYS A 126 -16.23 -14.42 17.88
C CYS A 126 -15.78 -14.28 19.35
N ALA A 127 -14.50 -14.04 19.61
CA ALA A 127 -13.99 -13.85 20.97
C ALA A 127 -14.53 -12.56 21.60
N HIS A 128 -14.62 -11.49 20.81
CA HIS A 128 -15.18 -10.22 21.26
C HIS A 128 -16.66 -10.36 21.62
N THR A 129 -17.47 -10.91 20.71
CA THR A 129 -18.90 -11.16 20.94
C THR A 129 -19.15 -12.09 22.14
N LEU A 130 -18.33 -13.14 22.32
CA LEU A 130 -18.45 -14.05 23.46
C LEU A 130 -18.06 -13.39 24.79
N SER A 131 -17.01 -12.58 24.81
CA SER A 131 -16.61 -11.81 26.00
C SER A 131 -17.70 -10.81 26.40
N GLU A 132 -18.34 -10.19 25.42
CA GLU A 132 -19.44 -9.26 25.65
C GLU A 132 -20.71 -9.98 26.14
N ALA A 133 -21.02 -11.15 25.59
CA ALA A 133 -22.09 -12.01 26.09
C ALA A 133 -21.84 -12.46 27.54
N GLU A 134 -20.61 -12.81 27.90
CA GLU A 134 -20.22 -13.13 29.27
C GLU A 134 -20.37 -11.90 30.19
N GLY A 135 -20.01 -10.71 29.72
CA GLY A 135 -20.20 -9.44 30.44
C GLY A 135 -21.68 -9.13 30.71
N VAL A 136 -22.54 -9.34 29.71
CA VAL A 136 -24.00 -9.21 29.83
C VAL A 136 -24.55 -10.23 30.84
N ALA A 137 -24.14 -11.50 30.74
CA ALA A 137 -24.57 -12.56 31.65
C ALA A 137 -24.14 -12.30 33.10
N LYS A 138 -22.91 -11.84 33.32
CA LYS A 138 -22.40 -11.45 34.63
C LYS A 138 -23.19 -10.28 35.21
N THR A 139 -23.49 -9.27 34.40
CA THR A 139 -24.29 -8.11 34.84
C THR A 139 -25.71 -8.56 35.22
N LEU A 140 -26.33 -9.45 34.45
CA LEU A 140 -27.63 -10.06 34.79
C LEU A 140 -27.58 -10.84 36.10
N GLY A 141 -26.52 -11.64 36.33
CA GLY A 141 -26.33 -12.39 37.58
C GLY A 141 -26.13 -11.49 38.81
N GLN A 142 -25.52 -10.32 38.64
CA GLN A 142 -25.32 -9.33 39.70
C GLN A 142 -26.60 -8.53 40.03
N LEU A 143 -27.59 -8.49 39.14
CA LEU A 143 -28.87 -7.81 39.40
C LEU A 143 -29.74 -8.57 40.41
N GLU A 144 -29.78 -9.90 40.36
CA GLU A 144 -30.62 -10.70 41.27
C GLU A 144 -30.34 -10.46 42.78
N PRO A 145 -29.09 -10.41 43.27
CA PRO A 145 -28.82 -10.06 44.68
C PRO A 145 -29.13 -8.60 45.01
N LEU A 146 -29.01 -7.67 44.06
CA LEU A 146 -29.42 -6.27 44.28
C LEU A 146 -30.94 -6.14 44.45
N PHE A 147 -31.73 -6.96 43.76
CA PHE A 147 -33.18 -7.07 44.00
C PHE A 147 -33.52 -7.62 45.40
N GLN A 148 -32.61 -8.35 46.06
CA GLN A 148 -32.80 -8.77 47.45
C GLN A 148 -32.44 -7.66 48.44
N ALA A 149 -31.46 -6.82 48.12
CA ALA A 149 -31.04 -5.67 48.92
C ALA A 149 -31.96 -4.43 48.79
N ASP A 150 -32.92 -4.45 47.85
CA ASP A 150 -33.93 -3.41 47.58
C ASP A 150 -33.38 -2.03 47.15
N ASP A 151 -32.17 -1.98 46.61
CA ASP A 151 -31.57 -0.77 46.05
C ASP A 151 -32.08 -0.48 44.62
N MET A 152 -33.29 0.07 44.54
CA MET A 152 -33.98 0.30 43.26
C MET A 152 -33.31 1.35 42.37
N ARG A 153 -32.50 2.26 42.93
CA ARG A 153 -31.82 3.32 42.15
C ARG A 153 -30.62 2.74 41.41
N THR A 154 -29.84 1.90 42.09
CA THR A 154 -28.68 1.23 41.46
C THR A 154 -29.12 0.22 40.41
N ILE A 155 -30.22 -0.51 40.64
CA ILE A 155 -30.79 -1.45 39.66
C ILE A 155 -31.22 -0.73 38.38
N ALA A 156 -31.91 0.41 38.47
CA ALA A 156 -32.36 1.16 37.30
C ALA A 156 -31.19 1.67 36.44
N VAL A 157 -30.11 2.14 37.08
CA VAL A 157 -28.89 2.55 36.39
C VAL A 157 -28.23 1.38 35.66
N GLN A 158 -28.11 0.22 36.32
CA GLN A 158 -27.49 -0.97 35.71
C GLN A 158 -28.34 -1.55 34.57
N LEU A 159 -29.67 -1.62 34.71
CA LEU A 159 -30.57 -2.01 33.63
C LEU A 159 -30.47 -1.05 32.43
N GLY A 160 -30.40 0.26 32.67
CA GLY A 160 -30.21 1.25 31.60
C GLY A 160 -28.84 1.17 30.91
N ARG A 161 -27.79 0.71 31.60
CA ARG A 161 -26.49 0.40 30.99
C ARG A 161 -26.56 -0.86 30.16
N LEU A 162 -27.19 -1.91 30.68
CA LEU A 162 -27.37 -3.20 30.00
C LEU A 162 -28.19 -3.05 28.71
N ARG A 163 -29.28 -2.27 28.77
CA ARG A 163 -30.12 -1.97 27.60
C ARG A 163 -29.36 -1.23 26.51
N ARG A 164 -28.56 -0.23 26.86
CA ARG A 164 -27.70 0.49 25.88
C ARG A 164 -26.63 -0.41 25.29
N GLY A 165 -26.08 -1.34 26.08
CA GLY A 165 -25.15 -2.35 25.59
C GLY A 165 -25.80 -3.29 24.56
N LEU A 166 -26.99 -3.80 24.87
CA LEU A 166 -27.74 -4.67 23.97
C LEU A 166 -28.25 -3.94 22.71
N GLU A 167 -28.72 -2.69 22.83
CA GLU A 167 -29.13 -1.87 21.68
C GLU A 167 -27.95 -1.57 20.72
N ALA A 168 -26.72 -1.47 21.23
CA ALA A 168 -25.52 -1.22 20.40
C ALA A 168 -25.03 -2.46 19.63
N MET A 169 -25.34 -3.67 20.11
CA MET A 169 -24.88 -4.95 19.53
C MET A 169 -25.81 -5.50 18.44
N GLY A 170 -27.02 -4.94 18.30
CA GLY A 170 -27.98 -5.37 17.30
C GLY A 170 -28.61 -6.75 17.60
N PRO A 171 -29.53 -7.21 16.73
CA PRO A 171 -30.28 -8.44 16.93
C PRO A 171 -29.43 -9.65 16.52
N ILE A 172 -28.56 -10.10 17.42
CA ILE A 172 -27.89 -11.39 17.32
C ILE A 172 -28.73 -12.40 18.13
N ASP A 173 -29.07 -13.55 17.54
CA ASP A 173 -29.97 -14.56 18.13
C ASP A 173 -29.53 -14.99 19.54
N GLU A 174 -28.23 -15.03 19.80
CA GLU A 174 -27.63 -15.39 21.10
C GLU A 174 -28.01 -14.41 22.24
N PHE A 175 -28.42 -13.19 21.92
CA PHE A 175 -28.83 -12.18 22.89
C PHE A 175 -30.35 -12.09 23.06
N SER A 176 -31.14 -12.89 22.33
CA SER A 176 -32.60 -12.96 22.49
C SER A 176 -33.00 -13.37 23.90
N ASP A 177 -32.33 -14.37 24.47
CA ASP A 177 -32.55 -14.81 25.86
C ASP A 177 -32.13 -13.74 26.88
N ALA A 178 -31.05 -13.01 26.62
CA ALA A 178 -30.60 -11.91 27.47
C ALA A 178 -31.58 -10.72 27.43
N ALA A 179 -32.13 -10.41 26.25
CA ALA A 179 -33.16 -9.39 26.07
C ALA A 179 -34.47 -9.78 26.77
N ALA A 180 -34.88 -11.05 26.68
CA ALA A 180 -36.04 -11.56 27.41
C ALA A 180 -35.86 -11.48 28.93
N ARG A 181 -34.67 -11.82 29.45
CA ARG A 181 -34.33 -11.66 30.87
C ARG A 181 -34.30 -10.20 31.30
N LEU A 182 -33.75 -9.30 30.48
CA LEU A 182 -33.78 -7.86 30.74
C LEU A 182 -35.23 -7.36 30.86
N ALA A 183 -36.11 -7.71 29.93
CA ALA A 183 -37.52 -7.33 29.96
C ALA A 183 -38.22 -7.85 31.24
N ALA A 184 -37.93 -9.08 31.67
CA ALA A 184 -38.46 -9.62 32.92
C ALA A 184 -37.96 -8.86 34.16
N PHE A 185 -36.69 -8.43 34.19
CA PHE A 185 -36.16 -7.60 35.27
C PHE A 185 -36.74 -6.18 35.27
N GLU A 186 -36.94 -5.58 34.10
CA GLU A 186 -37.62 -4.29 33.96
C GLU A 186 -39.06 -4.36 34.49
N ASP A 187 -39.83 -5.39 34.13
CA ASP A 187 -41.19 -5.58 34.61
C ASP A 187 -41.25 -5.86 36.13
N ARG A 188 -40.27 -6.59 36.69
CA ARG A 188 -40.14 -6.81 38.15
C ARG A 188 -39.84 -5.50 38.88
N LEU A 189 -38.91 -4.69 38.37
CA LEU A 189 -38.60 -3.39 38.93
C LEU A 189 -39.82 -2.46 38.86
N GLU A 190 -40.52 -2.44 37.72
CA GLU A 190 -41.74 -1.65 37.54
C GLU A 190 -42.81 -2.01 38.58
N LYS A 191 -43.09 -3.30 38.78
CA LYS A 191 -44.06 -3.75 39.80
C LYS A 191 -43.69 -3.24 41.19
N ARG A 192 -42.41 -3.31 41.58
CA ARG A 192 -41.96 -2.83 42.89
C ARG A 192 -42.03 -1.31 43.05
N VAL A 193 -41.54 -0.55 42.05
CA VAL A 193 -41.61 0.92 42.09
C VAL A 193 -43.07 1.37 42.02
N SER A 194 -43.95 0.67 41.31
CA SER A 194 -45.39 0.96 41.28
C SER A 194 -46.07 0.75 42.63
N SER A 195 -45.65 -0.26 43.40
CA SER A 195 -46.16 -0.50 44.76
C SER A 195 -45.69 0.59 45.72
N LYS A 196 -44.40 0.96 45.68
CA LYS A 196 -43.86 2.05 46.51
C LYS A 196 -44.45 3.42 46.14
N LEU A 197 -44.73 3.66 44.86
CA LEU A 197 -45.37 4.90 44.40
C LEU A 197 -46.79 5.03 44.96
N LYS A 198 -47.59 3.95 44.94
CA LYS A 198 -48.94 3.95 45.54
C LYS A 198 -48.88 4.22 47.04
N GLN A 199 -47.97 3.54 47.75
CA GLN A 199 -47.78 3.72 49.19
C GLN A 199 -47.33 5.15 49.54
N GLY A 200 -46.41 5.73 48.76
CA GLY A 200 -45.98 7.13 48.94
C GLY A 200 -47.07 8.16 48.66
N ILE A 201 -47.94 7.89 47.68
CA ILE A 201 -49.12 8.72 47.40
C ILE A 201 -50.16 8.63 48.53
N GLU A 202 -50.41 7.42 49.05
CA GLU A 202 -51.32 7.19 50.19
C GLU A 202 -50.81 7.84 51.48
N GLN A 203 -49.49 7.87 51.68
CA GLN A 203 -48.84 8.47 52.85
C GLN A 203 -48.51 9.97 52.67
N LEU A 204 -48.83 10.57 51.52
CA LEU A 204 -48.51 11.97 51.17
C LEU A 204 -47.00 12.31 51.26
N ASP A 205 -46.12 11.33 51.06
CA ASP A 205 -44.67 11.51 51.16
C ASP A 205 -44.08 11.99 49.83
N ALA A 206 -43.88 13.31 49.73
CA ALA A 206 -43.33 13.99 48.57
C ALA A 206 -41.92 13.51 48.14
N PRO A 207 -40.93 13.31 49.04
CA PRO A 207 -39.60 12.83 48.66
C PRO A 207 -39.60 11.40 48.10
N ALA A 208 -40.28 10.44 48.73
CA ALA A 208 -40.34 9.05 48.22
C ALA A 208 -41.01 8.95 46.84
N THR A 209 -42.03 9.76 46.60
CA THR A 209 -42.71 9.87 45.30
C THR A 209 -41.76 10.44 44.23
N ARG A 210 -40.89 11.39 44.60
CA ARG A 210 -39.91 12.03 43.72
C ARG A 210 -38.77 11.09 43.32
N ASP A 211 -38.29 10.26 44.25
CA ASP A 211 -37.27 9.25 43.95
C ASP A 211 -37.82 8.14 43.05
N CYS A 212 -39.08 7.73 43.26
CA CYS A 212 -39.76 6.81 42.34
C CYS A 212 -39.88 7.43 40.94
N LEU A 213 -40.19 8.73 40.83
CA LEU A 213 -40.26 9.44 39.55
C LEU A 213 -38.92 9.39 38.80
N HIS A 214 -37.80 9.65 39.49
CA HIS A 214 -36.47 9.63 38.91
C HIS A 214 -36.07 8.25 38.36
N ILE A 215 -36.46 7.18 39.07
CA ILE A 215 -36.24 5.79 38.64
C ILE A 215 -37.04 5.49 37.35
N TYR A 216 -38.29 5.93 37.26
CA TYR A 216 -39.11 5.77 36.05
C TYR A 216 -38.60 6.59 34.85
N GLU A 217 -38.02 7.77 35.10
CA GLU A 217 -37.35 8.55 34.04
C GLU A 217 -36.12 7.82 33.49
N GLN A 218 -35.33 7.17 34.35
CA GLN A 218 -34.18 6.37 33.91
C GLN A 218 -34.56 5.12 33.13
N MET A 219 -35.72 4.50 33.44
CA MET A 219 -36.25 3.36 32.70
C MET A 219 -36.92 3.72 31.35
N LYS A 220 -36.99 5.01 30.99
CA LYS A 220 -37.71 5.52 29.79
C LYS A 220 -39.18 5.05 29.65
N ARG A 221 -39.85 4.66 30.74
CA ARG A 221 -41.28 4.23 30.75
C ARG A 221 -42.18 5.30 31.40
N ARG A 222 -42.19 6.52 30.85
CA ARG A 222 -42.97 7.66 31.39
C ARG A 222 -44.49 7.48 31.25
N ASP A 223 -44.96 6.81 30.21
CA ASP A 223 -46.39 6.70 29.89
C ASP A 223 -47.16 5.85 30.92
N ILE A 224 -46.49 4.83 31.47
CA ILE A 224 -47.03 3.96 32.50
C ILE A 224 -47.13 4.70 33.84
N LEU A 225 -46.18 5.60 34.13
CA LEU A 225 -46.19 6.41 35.33
C LEU A 225 -47.37 7.40 35.35
N ILE A 226 -47.63 8.06 34.21
CA ILE A 226 -48.78 8.98 34.07
C ILE A 226 -50.09 8.22 34.30
N THR A 227 -50.25 7.07 33.65
CA THR A 227 -51.46 6.24 33.76
C THR A 227 -51.68 5.75 35.20
N ARG A 228 -50.63 5.28 35.87
CA ARG A 228 -50.68 4.80 37.26
C ARG A 228 -50.91 5.92 38.28
N TYR A 229 -50.30 7.08 38.07
CA TYR A 229 -50.50 8.25 38.91
C TYR A 229 -51.97 8.71 38.88
N VAL A 230 -52.56 8.76 37.68
CA VAL A 230 -53.99 9.09 37.49
C VAL A 230 -54.87 8.06 38.19
N GLN A 231 -54.55 6.77 38.10
CA GLN A 231 -55.29 5.70 38.79
C GLN A 231 -55.19 5.77 40.32
N ALA A 232 -54.03 6.13 40.88
CA ALA A 232 -53.82 6.20 42.33
C ALA A 232 -54.42 7.48 42.96
N ARG A 233 -54.36 8.61 42.25
CA ARG A 233 -54.81 9.91 42.79
C ARG A 233 -56.32 10.18 42.58
N LYS A 234 -56.94 9.58 41.56
CA LYS A 234 -58.39 9.69 41.30
C LYS A 234 -59.26 9.29 42.50
N PRO A 235 -59.08 8.15 43.18
CA PRO A 235 -59.91 7.76 44.32
C PRO A 235 -59.71 8.65 45.55
N GLU A 236 -58.48 9.10 45.83
CA GLU A 236 -58.18 10.01 46.94
C GLU A 236 -58.78 11.40 46.73
N LEU A 237 -58.73 11.92 45.50
CA LEU A 237 -59.42 13.16 45.14
C LEU A 237 -60.93 13.04 45.30
N ILE A 238 -61.53 11.91 44.92
CA ILE A 238 -62.97 11.68 45.08
C ILE A 238 -63.35 11.66 46.57
N LYS A 239 -62.55 11.03 47.44
CA LYS A 239 -62.77 11.05 48.89
C LYS A 239 -62.71 12.45 49.46
N VAL A 240 -61.66 13.22 49.16
CA VAL A 240 -61.51 14.61 49.63
C VAL A 240 -62.64 15.50 49.12
N PHE A 241 -63.05 15.34 47.85
CA PHE A 241 -64.15 16.11 47.28
C PHE A 241 -65.50 15.73 47.90
N SER A 242 -65.73 14.44 48.17
CA SER A 242 -66.95 13.98 48.86
C SER A 242 -66.99 14.42 50.33
N ALA A 243 -65.85 14.50 51.00
CA ALA A 243 -65.73 15.03 52.35
C ALA A 243 -65.94 16.55 52.40
N ALA A 244 -65.44 17.30 51.40
CA ALA A 244 -65.67 18.74 51.26
C ALA A 244 -67.11 19.10 50.89
N VAL A 245 -67.82 18.22 50.17
CA VAL A 245 -69.25 18.38 49.85
C VAL A 245 -70.15 17.94 51.02
N SER A 246 -69.64 17.13 51.96
CA SER A 246 -70.36 16.67 53.14
C SER A 246 -70.02 17.45 54.43
N ALA A 247 -69.11 18.41 54.38
CA ALA A 247 -68.85 19.34 55.48
C ALA A 247 -69.83 20.53 55.36
N PRO A 248 -70.66 20.81 56.38
CA PRO A 248 -71.65 21.89 56.38
C PRO A 248 -71.03 23.29 56.44
#